data_AF-A0A7K2TCF4-F1
#
_entry.id   AF-A0A7K2TCF4-F1
#
_cell.length_a   1.000
_cell.length_b   1.000
_cell.length_c   1.000
_cell.angle_alpha   90.00
_cell.angle_beta   90.00
_cell.angle_gamma   90.00
#
_symmetry.space_group_name_H-M   'P 1'
#
loop_
_entity.id
_entity.type
_entity.pdbx_description
1 polymer ?
#
loop_
_entity_poly.entity_id
_entity_poly.type
_entity_poly.pdbx_seq_one_letter_code
_entity_poly.pdbx_strand_id
1 'polypeptide(L)'
;MSIANPLAHRGVSDSLGEVETPLWRDQIRTEDELLEQLESQVDQARRRRAEALKEGVGELGSVYALAKELGLSWTAVAHSIKKYTTP
;
A
#
# COMPACT_ATOMS: atom_id res chain seq x y z
N MET A 1 -22.94 57.15 33.13
CA MET A 1 -21.71 56.78 32.42
C MET A 1 -22.14 56.03 31.16
N SER A 2 -21.97 56.63 29.98
CA SER A 2 -22.28 56.02 28.68
C SER A 2 -21.11 55.16 28.23
N ILE A 3 -21.36 53.90 27.89
CA ILE A 3 -20.39 53.07 27.18
C ILE A 3 -20.82 53.05 25.72
N ALA A 4 -20.14 53.82 24.89
CA ALA A 4 -20.29 53.75 23.44
C ALA A 4 -19.67 52.44 22.96
N ASN A 5 -20.51 51.56 22.41
CA ASN A 5 -20.08 50.36 21.70
C ASN A 5 -20.14 50.67 20.19
N PRO A 6 -19.00 50.77 19.47
CA PRO A 6 -19.05 50.90 18.03
C PRO A 6 -19.13 49.51 17.40
N LEU A 7 -20.36 49.12 17.03
CA LEU A 7 -20.59 48.16 15.95
C LEU A 7 -20.01 48.75 14.66
N ALA A 8 -18.97 48.13 14.12
CA ALA A 8 -18.56 48.32 12.73
C ALA A 8 -18.37 46.95 12.07
N HIS A 9 -19.39 46.61 11.29
CA HIS A 9 -19.48 45.49 10.35
C HIS A 9 -18.22 45.24 9.50
N ARG A 10 -17.78 43.97 9.43
CA ARG A 10 -17.49 43.18 8.20
C ARG A 10 -16.70 41.93 8.59
N GLY A 11 -17.07 40.70 8.23
CA GLY A 11 -18.18 40.22 7.44
C GLY A 11 -18.53 38.80 7.90
N VAL A 12 -19.78 38.45 7.68
CA VAL A 12 -20.21 37.06 7.59
C VAL A 12 -19.38 36.41 6.48
N SER A 13 -18.59 35.41 6.82
CA SER A 13 -18.41 34.25 5.97
C SER A 13 -18.37 33.05 6.90
N ASP A 14 -19.54 32.42 7.00
CA ASP A 14 -19.76 30.99 7.15
C ASP A 14 -18.47 30.16 7.30
N SER A 15 -18.30 29.47 8.42
CA SER A 15 -17.25 28.47 8.62
C SER A 15 -17.49 27.27 7.70
N LEU A 16 -17.32 27.47 6.40
CA LEU A 16 -16.90 26.42 5.49
C LEU A 16 -15.48 26.09 5.93
N GLY A 17 -15.30 24.92 6.54
CA GLY A 17 -14.00 24.41 6.93
C GLY A 17 -13.03 24.60 5.78
N GLU A 18 -12.10 25.54 5.96
CA GLU A 18 -10.97 25.73 5.06
C GLU A 18 -10.18 24.43 5.19
N VAL A 19 -10.44 23.49 4.27
CA VAL A 19 -9.58 22.34 4.06
C VAL A 19 -8.29 22.95 3.56
N GLU A 20 -7.41 23.33 4.48
CA GLU A 20 -6.02 23.66 4.17
C GLU A 20 -5.53 22.48 3.34
N THR A 21 -5.45 22.70 2.03
CA THR A 21 -5.03 21.65 1.11
C THR A 21 -3.61 21.35 1.53
N PRO A 22 -3.29 20.11 1.98
CA PRO A 22 -1.96 19.83 2.50
C PRO A 22 -0.95 20.25 1.45
N LEU A 23 0.07 21.01 1.87
CA LEU A 23 1.15 21.42 0.97
C LEU A 23 1.65 20.16 0.26
N TRP A 24 1.98 20.25 -1.03
CA TRP A 24 2.37 19.08 -1.84
C TRP A 24 3.47 18.23 -1.19
N ARG A 25 4.30 18.83 -0.31
CA ARG A 25 5.33 18.14 0.47
C ARG A 25 4.76 17.18 1.51
N ASP A 26 3.67 17.56 2.19
CA ASP A 26 3.02 16.72 3.18
C ASP A 26 2.28 15.57 2.49
N GLN A 27 1.67 15.83 1.33
CA GLN A 27 1.06 14.78 0.50
C GLN A 27 2.11 13.73 0.07
N ILE A 28 3.27 14.16 -0.43
CA ILE A 28 4.35 13.23 -0.80
C ILE A 28 4.79 12.41 0.43
N ARG A 29 4.99 13.03 1.60
CA ARG A 29 5.38 12.30 2.81
C ARG A 29 4.36 11.23 3.19
N THR A 30 3.08 11.56 3.14
CA THR A 30 2.01 10.59 3.43
C THR A 30 1.98 9.44 2.43
N GLU A 31 2.17 9.72 1.13
CA GLU A 31 2.22 8.67 0.10
C GLU A 31 3.47 7.79 0.25
N ASP A 32 4.62 8.37 0.61
CA ASP A 32 5.85 7.61 0.88
C ASP A 32 5.65 6.65 2.06
N GLU A 33 5.06 7.13 3.17
CA GLU A 33 4.72 6.30 4.34
C GLU A 33 3.73 5.17 3.98
N LEU A 34 2.78 5.43 3.09
CA LEU A 34 1.84 4.41 2.61
C LEU A 34 2.53 3.38 1.73
N LEU A 35 3.41 3.81 0.82
CA LEU A 35 4.18 2.91 -0.05
C LEU A 35 5.08 1.99 0.76
N GLU A 36 5.75 2.49 1.80
CA GLU A 36 6.56 1.66 2.71
C GLU A 36 5.72 0.58 3.40
N GLN A 37 4.53 0.94 3.89
CA GLN A 37 3.61 -0.01 4.51
C GLN A 37 3.09 -1.06 3.51
N LEU A 38 2.74 -0.64 2.29
CA LEU A 38 2.29 -1.54 1.23
C LEU A 38 3.41 -2.44 0.76
N GLU A 39 4.63 -1.96 0.64
CA GLU A 39 5.78 -2.77 0.25
C GLU A 39 6.03 -3.90 1.27
N SER A 40 5.96 -3.59 2.57
CA SER A 40 6.04 -4.60 3.63
C SER A 40 4.93 -5.64 3.49
N GLN A 41 3.67 -5.22 3.29
CA GLN A 41 2.55 -6.14 3.11
C GLN A 41 2.70 -7.02 1.85
N VAL A 42 3.16 -6.42 0.75
CA VAL A 42 3.43 -7.11 -0.50
C VAL A 42 4.56 -8.12 -0.35
N ASP A 43 5.64 -7.80 0.37
CA ASP A 43 6.72 -8.75 0.65
C ASP A 43 6.20 -9.96 1.44
N GLN A 44 5.42 -9.72 2.50
CA GLN A 44 4.82 -10.80 3.28
C GLN A 44 3.85 -11.64 2.45
N ALA A 45 3.06 -11.03 1.57
CA ALA A 45 2.18 -11.75 0.65
C ALA A 45 2.98 -12.59 -0.35
N ARG A 46 4.08 -12.08 -0.88
CA ARG A 46 4.99 -12.82 -1.78
C ARG A 46 5.59 -14.04 -1.08
N ARG A 47 5.99 -13.92 0.18
CA ARG A 47 6.47 -15.05 1.00
C ARG A 47 5.42 -16.13 1.18
N ARG A 48 4.21 -15.77 1.62
CA ARG A 48 3.10 -16.73 1.75
C ARG A 48 2.77 -17.41 0.42
N ARG A 49 2.74 -16.65 -0.67
CA ARG A 49 2.53 -17.20 -2.01
C ARG A 49 3.64 -18.16 -2.41
N ALA A 50 4.89 -17.86 -2.10
CA ALA A 50 6.02 -18.71 -2.43
C ALA A 50 6.00 -20.05 -1.66
N GLU A 51 5.57 -20.06 -0.40
CA GLU A 51 5.34 -21.31 0.35
C GLU A 51 4.22 -22.14 -0.28
N ALA A 52 3.09 -21.52 -0.66
CA ALA A 52 2.02 -22.23 -1.37
C ALA A 52 2.48 -22.81 -2.72
N LEU A 53 3.34 -22.10 -3.46
CA LEU A 53 3.96 -22.63 -4.67
C LEU A 53 4.84 -23.85 -4.36
N LYS A 54 5.61 -23.81 -3.26
CA LYS A 54 6.47 -24.93 -2.85
C LYS A 54 5.66 -26.16 -2.47
N GLU A 55 4.53 -25.97 -1.78
CA GLU A 55 3.55 -27.02 -1.49
C GLU A 55 2.98 -27.63 -2.77
N GLY A 56 2.48 -26.78 -3.69
CA GLY A 56 1.96 -27.25 -4.98
C GLY A 56 3.02 -27.99 -5.84
N VAL A 57 4.30 -27.63 -5.75
CA VAL A 57 5.39 -28.40 -6.37
C VAL A 57 5.51 -29.79 -5.75
N GLY A 58 5.32 -29.91 -4.43
CA GLY A 58 5.28 -31.19 -3.73
C GLY A 58 4.12 -32.07 -4.18
N GLU A 59 2.93 -31.49 -4.36
CA GLU A 59 1.72 -32.21 -4.80
C GLU A 59 1.81 -32.67 -6.26
N LEU A 60 2.29 -31.81 -7.16
CA LEU A 60 2.34 -32.08 -8.60
C LEU A 60 3.65 -32.73 -9.06
N GLY A 61 4.62 -32.86 -8.14
CA GLY A 61 5.90 -33.53 -8.34
C GLY A 61 6.96 -32.72 -9.11
N SER A 62 6.62 -31.57 -9.69
CA SER A 62 7.62 -30.70 -10.32
C SER A 62 7.19 -29.23 -10.47
N VAL A 63 8.18 -28.33 -10.51
CA VAL A 63 7.99 -26.91 -10.84
C VAL A 63 7.35 -26.73 -12.21
N TYR A 64 7.71 -27.57 -13.18
CA TYR A 64 7.17 -27.49 -14.52
C TYR A 64 5.68 -27.86 -14.57
N ALA A 65 5.27 -28.92 -13.86
CA ALA A 65 3.87 -29.33 -13.77
C ALA A 65 3.01 -28.22 -13.14
N LEU A 66 3.45 -27.67 -12.01
CA LEU A 66 2.78 -26.54 -11.36
C LEU A 66 2.70 -25.31 -12.27
N ALA A 67 3.80 -24.95 -12.92
CA ALA A 67 3.82 -23.79 -13.81
C ALA A 67 2.85 -23.95 -15.00
N LYS A 68 2.76 -25.16 -15.56
CA LYS A 68 1.80 -25.48 -16.62
C LYS A 68 0.36 -25.37 -16.12
N GLU A 69 0.05 -25.86 -14.92
CA GLU A 69 -1.27 -25.76 -14.32
C GLU A 69 -1.69 -24.30 -14.07
N LEU A 70 -0.76 -23.48 -13.57
CA LEU A 70 -1.00 -22.06 -13.30
C LEU A 70 -0.93 -21.17 -14.54
N GLY A 71 -0.56 -21.70 -15.72
CA GLY A 71 -0.34 -20.90 -16.93
C GLY A 71 0.82 -19.90 -16.80
N LEU A 72 1.83 -20.21 -15.99
CA LEU A 72 2.98 -19.36 -15.71
C LEU A 72 4.27 -19.93 -16.32
N SER A 73 5.30 -19.07 -16.43
CA SER A 73 6.64 -19.54 -16.73
C SER A 73 7.20 -20.34 -15.55
N TRP A 74 7.78 -21.50 -15.82
CA TRP A 74 8.43 -22.32 -14.79
C TRP A 74 9.60 -21.60 -14.12
N THR A 75 10.32 -20.72 -14.85
CA THR A 75 11.41 -19.93 -14.28
C THR A 75 10.90 -18.89 -13.28
N ALA A 76 9.73 -18.30 -13.52
CA ALA A 76 9.10 -17.35 -12.61
C ALA A 76 8.65 -18.05 -11.31
N VAL A 77 8.09 -19.25 -11.41
CA VAL A 77 7.72 -20.08 -10.25
C VAL A 77 8.97 -20.46 -9.46
N ALA A 78 9.99 -21.01 -10.12
CA ALA A 78 11.25 -21.39 -9.48
C ALA A 78 11.92 -20.21 -8.77
N HIS A 79 11.98 -19.05 -9.43
CA HIS A 79 12.57 -17.84 -8.87
C HIS A 79 11.78 -17.32 -7.68
N SER A 80 10.44 -17.34 -7.74
CA SER A 80 9.59 -16.92 -6.61
C SER A 80 9.81 -17.80 -5.39
N ILE A 81 9.83 -19.12 -5.56
CA ILE A 81 10.12 -20.06 -4.46
C ILE A 81 11.51 -19.76 -3.89
N LYS A 82 12.54 -19.80 -4.75
CA LYS A 82 13.93 -19.58 -4.33
C LYS A 82 14.11 -18.26 -3.57
N LYS A 83 13.53 -17.17 -4.07
CA LYS A 83 13.72 -15.83 -3.50
C LYS A 83 13.06 -15.68 -2.13
N TYR A 84 11.91 -16.30 -1.91
CA TYR A 84 11.05 -15.97 -0.76
C TYR A 84 10.89 -17.09 0.27
N THR A 85 11.36 -18.32 0.00
CA THR A 85 11.33 -19.45 0.95
C THR A 85 12.72 -19.85 1.45
N THR A 86 13.77 -19.12 1.09
CA THR A 86 15.14 -19.37 1.57
C THR A 86 15.40 -18.46 2.78
N PRO A 87 15.94 -18.98 3.89
CA PRO A 87 16.26 -18.18 5.08
C PRO A 87 17.32 -17.10 4.82
#